data_AF-A0A9E0LQG9-F1
#
_entry.id   AF-A0A9E0LQG9-F1
#
_cell.length_a   1.000
_cell.length_b   1.000
_cell.length_c   1.000
_cell.angle_alpha   90.00
_cell.angle_beta   90.00
_cell.angle_gamma   90.00
#
_symmetry.space_group_name_H-M   'P 1'
#
loop_
_entity.id
_entity.type
_entity.pdbx_description
1 polymer ?
#
loop_
_entity_poly.entity_id
_entity_poly.type
_entity_poly.pdbx_seq_one_letter_code
_entity_poly.pdbx_strand_id
1 'polypeptide(L)'
;MSDYGAQFNSVADLLSTATKGLYNKIDHMLFKALVACLKSEDYQAVSVAIDQLVKEQKLISIPPLYFVAKAHPNDRARKKAELALTKFNQDKRIAELTDGKEIKVAVTELIKEYGNYKS
;
A
#
# COMPACT_ATOMS: atom_id res chain seq x y z
N MET A 1 -22.19 5.00 -2.88
CA MET A 1 -21.28 5.58 -1.87
C MET A 1 -20.10 4.65 -1.71
N SER A 2 -18.90 5.22 -1.63
CA SER A 2 -17.63 4.57 -1.95
C SER A 2 -17.32 3.29 -1.15
N ASP A 3 -17.37 2.14 -1.83
CA ASP A 3 -16.94 0.81 -1.35
C ASP A 3 -15.43 0.77 -0.99
N TYR A 4 -14.67 1.80 -1.42
CA TYR A 4 -13.24 1.96 -1.16
C TYR A 4 -12.88 1.77 0.31
N GLY A 5 -13.59 2.43 1.23
CA GLY A 5 -13.24 2.40 2.65
C GLY A 5 -13.38 1.01 3.28
N ALA A 6 -14.33 0.20 2.81
CA ALA A 6 -14.53 -1.18 3.25
C ALA A 6 -13.45 -2.10 2.65
N GLN A 7 -13.19 -1.97 1.35
CA GLN A 7 -12.13 -2.74 0.68
C GLN A 7 -10.74 -2.43 1.22
N PHE A 8 -10.47 -1.16 1.53
CA PHE A 8 -9.21 -0.71 2.11
C PHE A 8 -9.00 -1.31 3.50
N ASN A 9 -10.05 -1.39 4.33
CA ASN A 9 -9.95 -2.02 5.65
C ASN A 9 -9.54 -3.50 5.53
N SER A 10 -10.15 -4.25 4.62
CA SER A 10 -9.76 -5.66 4.39
C SER A 10 -8.29 -5.80 3.96
N VAL A 11 -7.80 -4.89 3.10
CA VAL A 11 -6.38 -4.85 2.69
C VAL A 11 -5.46 -4.49 3.86
N ALA A 12 -5.85 -3.49 4.66
CA ALA A 12 -5.08 -3.04 5.83
C ALA A 12 -4.95 -4.14 6.89
N ASP A 13 -5.99 -4.95 7.10
CA ASP A 13 -5.96 -6.08 8.04
C ASP A 13 -5.00 -7.20 7.57
N LEU A 14 -5.01 -7.51 6.27
CA LEU A 14 -4.08 -8.46 5.65
C LEU A 14 -2.63 -7.98 5.77
N LEU A 15 -2.38 -6.71 5.45
CA LEU A 15 -1.07 -6.07 5.62
C LEU A 15 -0.61 -6.10 7.07
N SER A 16 -1.47 -5.70 8.00
CA SER A 16 -1.15 -5.66 9.42
C SER A 16 -0.79 -7.04 9.97
N THR A 17 -1.33 -8.11 9.37
CA THR A 17 -0.98 -9.48 9.76
C THR A 17 0.37 -9.90 9.18
N ALA A 18 0.62 -9.61 7.90
CA ALA A 18 1.89 -9.89 7.24
C ALA A 18 3.07 -9.15 7.89
N THR A 19 2.85 -7.92 8.38
CA THR A 19 3.92 -7.08 8.93
C THR A 19 4.30 -7.38 10.39
N LYS A 20 3.55 -8.25 11.10
CA LYS A 20 3.81 -8.56 12.53
C LYS A 20 5.21 -9.13 12.80
N GLY A 21 5.80 -9.83 11.82
CA GLY A 21 7.14 -10.41 11.92
C GLY A 21 8.25 -9.55 11.29
N LEU A 22 7.90 -8.49 10.56
CA LEU A 22 8.82 -7.64 9.80
C LEU A 22 9.31 -6.42 10.60
N TYR A 23 8.52 -5.98 11.58
CA TYR A 23 8.77 -4.75 12.32
C TYR A 23 8.87 -5.01 13.82
N ASN A 24 9.66 -4.17 14.52
CA ASN A 24 9.50 -4.01 15.95
C ASN A 24 8.12 -3.38 16.27
N LYS A 25 7.67 -3.45 17.52
CA LYS A 25 6.31 -2.99 17.90
C LYS A 25 6.04 -1.51 17.56
N ILE A 26 7.04 -0.63 17.70
CA ILE A 26 6.91 0.80 17.48
C ILE A 26 6.76 1.08 15.98
N ASP A 27 7.63 0.52 15.17
CA ASP A 27 7.59 0.69 13.71
C ASP A 27 6.35 0.03 13.11
N HIS A 28 5.87 -1.07 13.70
CA HIS A 28 4.61 -1.71 13.28
C HIS A 28 3.41 -0.80 13.51
N MET A 29 3.35 -0.12 14.66
CA MET A 29 2.29 0.86 14.94
C MET A 29 2.36 2.06 14.00
N LEU A 30 3.56 2.59 13.74
CA LEU A 30 3.75 3.70 12.82
C LEU A 30 3.34 3.32 11.39
N PHE A 31 3.78 2.16 10.90
CA PHE A 31 3.38 1.65 9.59
C PHE A 31 1.86 1.50 9.49
N LYS A 32 1.22 0.93 10.52
CA LYS A 32 -0.24 0.79 10.57
C LYS A 32 -0.96 2.14 10.52
N ALA A 33 -0.43 3.15 11.22
CA ALA A 33 -0.98 4.51 11.18
C ALA A 33 -0.85 5.14 9.79
N LEU A 34 0.32 5.01 9.14
CA LEU A 34 0.54 5.50 7.78
C LEU A 34 -0.41 4.83 6.78
N VAL A 35 -0.58 3.50 6.87
CA VAL A 35 -1.55 2.78 6.03
C VAL A 35 -2.97 3.27 6.30
N ALA A 36 -3.37 3.48 7.55
CA ALA A 36 -4.70 4.02 7.86
C ALA A 36 -4.92 5.43 7.27
N CYS A 37 -3.89 6.29 7.24
CA CYS A 37 -3.98 7.61 6.62
C CYS A 37 -4.29 7.57 5.11
N LEU A 38 -3.91 6.51 4.40
CA LEU A 38 -4.21 6.33 2.97
C LEU A 38 -5.71 6.12 2.68
N LYS A 39 -6.52 5.91 3.72
CA LYS A 39 -7.98 5.86 3.60
C LYS A 39 -8.62 7.26 3.55
N SER A 40 -7.91 8.29 4.00
CA SER A 40 -8.45 9.64 4.14
C SER A 40 -8.89 10.23 2.80
N GLU A 41 -9.98 11.00 2.80
CA GLU A 41 -10.39 11.78 1.63
C GLU A 41 -9.55 13.06 1.46
N ASP A 42 -8.88 13.48 2.54
CA ASP A 42 -7.94 14.60 2.51
C ASP A 42 -6.65 14.21 1.78
N TYR A 43 -6.47 14.79 0.60
CA TYR A 43 -5.28 14.60 -0.22
C TYR A 43 -3.97 14.95 0.51
N GLN A 44 -3.96 15.96 1.39
CA GLN A 44 -2.72 16.34 2.09
C GLN A 44 -2.29 15.24 3.06
N ALA A 45 -3.23 14.72 3.85
CA ALA A 45 -2.97 13.59 4.73
C ALA A 45 -2.47 12.35 3.96
N VAL A 46 -3.13 12.00 2.85
CA VAL A 46 -2.72 10.88 1.98
C VAL A 46 -1.35 11.14 1.37
N SER A 47 -1.08 12.37 0.91
CA SER A 47 0.19 12.76 0.31
C SER A 47 1.34 12.57 1.29
N VAL A 48 1.19 13.06 2.53
CA VAL A 48 2.21 12.90 3.58
C VAL A 48 2.44 11.42 3.89
N ALA A 49 1.38 10.63 3.98
CA ALA A 49 1.51 9.19 4.21
C ALA A 49 2.26 8.48 3.07
N ILE A 50 1.95 8.80 1.81
CA ILE A 50 2.66 8.25 0.64
C ILE A 50 4.14 8.64 0.68
N ASP A 51 4.46 9.91 0.93
CA ASP A 51 5.84 10.39 0.95
C ASP A 51 6.66 9.71 2.05
N GLN A 52 6.07 9.51 3.23
CA GLN A 52 6.72 8.79 4.33
C GLN A 52 6.96 7.31 3.99
N LEU A 53 5.97 6.63 3.39
CA LEU A 53 6.11 5.23 2.96
C LEU A 53 7.19 5.05 1.89
N VAL A 54 7.31 6.00 0.96
CA VAL A 54 8.38 6.03 -0.05
C VAL A 54 9.73 6.30 0.61
N LYS A 55 9.80 7.22 1.56
CA LYS A 55 11.05 7.56 2.27
C LYS A 55 11.60 6.35 3.04
N GLU A 56 10.74 5.55 3.64
CA GLU A 56 11.15 4.34 4.36
C GLU A 56 11.67 3.23 3.43
N GLN A 57 11.35 3.26 2.14
CA GLN A 57 11.82 2.30 1.12
C GLN A 57 11.58 0.82 1.48
N LYS A 58 10.61 0.54 2.36
CA LYS A 58 10.26 -0.84 2.74
C LYS A 58 9.33 -1.42 1.68
N LEU A 59 9.69 -2.57 1.12
CA LEU A 59 8.93 -3.21 0.03
C LEU A 59 7.47 -3.52 0.42
N ILE A 60 7.21 -3.76 1.70
CA ILE A 60 5.87 -3.95 2.23
C ILE A 60 4.95 -2.72 2.13
N SER A 61 5.50 -1.56 1.76
CA SER A 61 4.73 -0.36 1.40
C SER A 61 4.13 -0.44 -0.01
N ILE A 62 4.61 -1.35 -0.87
CA ILE A 62 4.12 -1.50 -2.25
C ILE A 62 2.64 -1.90 -2.32
N PRO A 63 2.14 -2.93 -1.60
CA PRO A 63 0.73 -3.31 -1.69
C PRO A 63 -0.28 -2.21 -1.32
N PRO A 64 -0.14 -1.45 -0.20
CA PRO A 64 -1.09 -0.38 0.10
C PRO A 64 -0.99 0.77 -0.92
N LEU A 65 0.20 1.11 -1.41
CA LEU A 65 0.37 2.12 -2.46
C LEU A 65 -0.27 1.68 -3.79
N TYR A 66 -0.16 0.39 -4.14
CA TYR A 66 -0.83 -0.17 -5.32
C TYR A 66 -2.34 -0.06 -5.22
N PHE A 67 -2.91 -0.40 -4.06
CA PHE A 67 -4.36 -0.26 -3.85
C PHE A 67 -4.82 1.20 -4.02
N VAL A 68 -4.10 2.15 -3.42
CA VAL A 68 -4.39 3.58 -3.56
C VAL A 68 -4.31 4.01 -5.02
N ALA A 69 -3.26 3.62 -5.74
CA ALA A 69 -3.08 3.93 -7.15
C ALA A 69 -4.28 3.48 -8.02
N LYS A 70 -4.87 2.32 -7.72
CA LYS A 70 -5.96 1.75 -8.52
C LYS A 70 -7.36 2.16 -8.08
N ALA A 71 -7.60 2.38 -6.79
CA ALA A 71 -8.95 2.46 -6.23
C ALA A 71 -9.27 3.74 -5.47
N HIS A 72 -8.29 4.61 -5.16
CA HIS A 72 -8.55 5.78 -4.32
C HIS A 72 -9.55 6.74 -4.99
N PRO A 73 -10.57 7.26 -4.28
CA PRO A 73 -11.58 8.14 -4.88
C PRO A 73 -11.00 9.45 -5.41
N ASN A 74 -9.95 9.96 -4.77
CA ASN A 74 -9.23 11.16 -5.20
C ASN A 74 -8.18 10.87 -6.30
N ASP A 75 -8.37 11.45 -7.49
CA ASP A 75 -7.48 11.31 -8.65
C ASP A 75 -6.03 11.75 -8.38
N ARG A 76 -5.82 12.79 -7.57
CA ARG A 76 -4.47 13.27 -7.24
C ARG A 76 -3.73 12.25 -6.37
N ALA A 77 -4.44 11.62 -5.43
CA ALA A 77 -3.88 10.56 -4.61
C ALA A 77 -3.51 9.33 -5.46
N ARG A 78 -4.37 8.94 -6.43
CA ARG A 78 -4.06 7.85 -7.36
C ARG A 78 -2.77 8.10 -8.13
N LYS A 79 -2.66 9.26 -8.81
CA LYS A 79 -1.47 9.64 -9.58
C LYS A 79 -0.20 9.72 -8.72
N LYS A 80 -0.32 10.25 -7.50
CA LYS A 80 0.81 10.32 -6.57
C LYS A 80 1.27 8.92 -6.14
N ALA A 81 0.34 8.02 -5.86
CA ALA A 81 0.66 6.64 -5.51
C ALA A 81 1.29 5.88 -6.69
N GLU A 82 0.82 6.10 -7.93
CA GLU A 82 1.46 5.54 -9.13
C GLU A 82 2.93 5.99 -9.27
N LEU A 83 3.20 7.29 -9.10
CA LEU A 83 4.57 7.81 -9.12
C LEU A 83 5.41 7.28 -7.94
N ALA A 84 4.80 7.11 -6.78
CA ALA A 84 5.47 6.56 -5.60
C ALA A 84 5.93 5.10 -5.83
N LEU A 85 5.12 4.29 -6.52
CA LEU A 85 5.48 2.89 -6.81
C LEU A 85 6.75 2.77 -7.64
N THR A 86 6.98 3.69 -8.59
CA THR A 86 8.19 3.67 -9.43
C THR A 86 9.46 3.95 -8.62
N LYS A 87 9.35 4.48 -7.40
CA LYS A 87 10.50 4.74 -6.52
C LYS A 87 11.07 3.48 -5.87
N PHE A 88 10.35 2.37 -5.91
CA PHE A 88 10.81 1.09 -5.37
C PHE A 88 11.59 0.26 -6.39
N ASN A 89 11.64 0.67 -7.67
CA ASN A 89 12.28 -0.06 -8.78
C ASN A 89 11.77 -1.50 -8.92
N GLN A 90 10.49 -1.72 -8.59
CA GLN A 90 9.82 -3.02 -8.66
C GLN A 90 8.80 -3.08 -9.81
N ASP A 91 8.82 -2.13 -10.74
CA ASP A 91 7.78 -1.94 -11.76
C ASP A 91 7.47 -3.21 -12.55
N LYS A 92 8.52 -3.93 -12.99
CA LYS A 92 8.38 -5.21 -13.69
C LYS A 92 7.70 -6.27 -12.83
N ARG A 93 8.15 -6.41 -11.57
CA ARG A 93 7.63 -7.43 -10.64
C ARG A 93 6.19 -7.13 -10.24
N ILE A 94 5.87 -5.85 -10.00
CA ILE A 94 4.51 -5.40 -9.74
C ILE A 94 3.62 -5.71 -10.95
N ALA A 95 4.07 -5.44 -12.17
CA ALA A 95 3.31 -5.79 -13.37
C ALA A 95 3.06 -7.30 -13.47
N GLU A 96 4.10 -8.14 -13.34
CA GLU A 96 3.95 -9.61 -13.36
C GLU A 96 2.95 -10.13 -12.33
N LEU A 97 2.97 -9.57 -11.11
CA LEU A 97 2.12 -10.01 -10.03
C LEU A 97 0.68 -9.51 -10.14
N THR A 98 0.42 -8.47 -10.93
CA THR A 98 -0.88 -7.79 -10.95
C THR A 98 -1.58 -7.72 -12.31
N ASP A 99 -0.88 -8.02 -13.41
CA ASP A 99 -1.45 -7.93 -14.75
C ASP A 99 -2.65 -8.85 -14.96
N GLY A 100 -3.72 -8.30 -15.55
CA GLY A 100 -4.99 -9.00 -15.76
C GLY A 100 -5.77 -9.41 -14.49
N LYS A 101 -5.28 -9.07 -13.28
CA LYS A 101 -5.93 -9.49 -12.02
C LYS A 101 -6.84 -8.41 -11.45
N GLU A 102 -7.87 -8.84 -10.73
CA GLU A 102 -8.66 -7.93 -9.90
C GLU A 102 -7.80 -7.29 -8.80
N ILE A 103 -8.10 -6.04 -8.44
CA ILE A 103 -7.30 -5.26 -7.48
C ILE A 103 -7.07 -6.01 -6.16
N LYS A 104 -8.10 -6.66 -5.61
CA LYS A 104 -7.96 -7.42 -4.35
C LYS A 104 -7.02 -8.62 -4.50
N VAL A 105 -7.08 -9.34 -5.61
CA VAL A 105 -6.20 -10.47 -5.90
C VAL A 105 -4.76 -9.98 -6.11
N ALA A 106 -4.58 -8.95 -6.94
CA ALA A 106 -3.30 -8.29 -7.16
C ALA A 106 -2.63 -7.86 -5.85
N VAL A 107 -3.37 -7.18 -4.98
CA VAL A 107 -2.85 -6.73 -3.67
C VAL A 107 -2.52 -7.91 -2.76
N THR A 108 -3.32 -8.97 -2.75
CA THR A 108 -3.03 -10.17 -1.96
C THR A 108 -1.73 -10.84 -2.40
N GLU A 109 -1.48 -10.93 -3.70
CA GLU A 109 -0.23 -11.47 -4.25
C GLU A 109 0.97 -10.58 -3.92
N LEU A 110 0.81 -9.25 -4.01
CA LEU A 110 1.85 -8.30 -3.57
C LEU A 110 2.14 -8.43 -2.07
N ILE A 111 1.14 -8.65 -1.21
CA ILE A 111 1.34 -8.87 0.23
C ILE A 111 2.08 -10.18 0.46
N LYS A 112 1.78 -11.25 -0.27
CA LYS A 112 2.50 -12.52 -0.13
C LYS A 112 3.97 -12.38 -0.52
N GLU A 113 4.23 -11.68 -1.63
CA GLU A 113 5.59 -11.43 -2.13
C GLU A 113 6.38 -10.55 -1.15
N TYR A 114 5.86 -9.37 -0.82
CA TYR A 114 6.62 -8.35 -0.10
C TYR A 114 6.43 -8.38 1.43
N GLY A 115 5.40 -9.07 1.92
CA GLY A 115 5.11 -9.25 3.34
C GLY A 115 5.81 -10.45 3.98
N ASN A 116 6.37 -11.35 3.17
CA ASN A 116 7.23 -12.45 3.64
C ASN A 116 8.70 -12.27 3.22
N TYR A 117 9.04 -11.12 2.63
CA TYR A 117 10.39 -10.86 2.18
C TYR A 117 11.29 -10.72 3.41
N LYS A 118 11.93 -11.84 3.81
CA LYS A 118 13.03 -11.84 4.76
C LYS A 118 14.16 -11.05 4.13
N SER A 119 14.33 -9.80 4.57
CA SER A 119 15.60 -9.10 4.42
C SER A 119 16.67 -9.84 5.23
#